data_AF-A0A2P6FSC0-F1
#
_entry.id   AF-A0A2P6FSC0-F1
#
_cell.length_a   1.000
_cell.length_b   1.000
_cell.length_c   1.000
_cell.angle_alpha   90.00
_cell.angle_beta   90.00
_cell.angle_gamma   90.00
#
_symmetry.space_group_name_H-M   'P 1'
#
loop_
_entity.id
_entity.type
_entity.pdbx_description
1 polymer ?
#
loop_
_entity_poly.entity_id
_entity_poly.type
_entity_poly.pdbx_seq_one_letter_code
_entity_poly.pdbx_strand_id
1 'polypeptide(L)'
;MTDIIRFDLLFDVNRIALLVLVASVAIILIILVWNNKQIDKSIRRLQVDLAENKKHIDVQGTYLSQFNDHFSLLDRKLKNIEETTSIINRDISSMAEGITGEVGVGKAIELARRGASVDEILETSNLRQDQAELIVKFHGSDK
;
A
#
# COMPACT_ATOMS: atom_id res chain seq x y z
N MET A 1 49.50 -74.37 -47.70
CA MET A 1 49.86 -73.92 -46.33
C MET A 1 49.57 -72.44 -46.08
N THR A 2 49.61 -71.57 -47.10
CA THR A 2 49.31 -70.13 -46.99
C THR A 2 47.84 -69.78 -46.72
N ASP A 3 46.88 -70.60 -47.17
CA ASP A 3 45.45 -70.30 -46.98
C ASP A 3 44.93 -70.59 -45.57
N ILE A 4 45.51 -71.59 -44.87
CA ILE A 4 45.14 -71.95 -43.50
C ILE A 4 45.56 -70.85 -42.52
N ILE A 5 46.76 -70.28 -42.72
CA ILE A 5 47.29 -69.19 -41.89
C ILE A 5 46.45 -67.91 -42.04
N ARG A 6 45.93 -67.62 -43.25
CA ARG A 6 45.05 -66.46 -43.47
C ARG A 6 43.68 -66.62 -42.80
N PHE A 7 43.17 -67.84 -42.68
CA PHE A 7 41.85 -68.11 -42.08
C PHE A 7 41.86 -67.93 -40.55
N ASP A 8 42.89 -68.42 -39.85
CA ASP A 8 43.06 -68.18 -38.41
C ASP A 8 43.26 -66.69 -38.10
N LEU A 9 44.05 -65.99 -38.91
CA LEU A 9 44.30 -64.56 -38.73
C LEU A 9 43.02 -63.73 -38.92
N LEU A 10 42.14 -64.10 -39.86
CA LEU A 10 40.83 -63.46 -40.06
C LEU A 10 39.89 -63.73 -38.88
N PHE A 11 39.93 -64.93 -38.29
CA PHE A 11 39.13 -65.27 -37.11
C PHE A 11 39.53 -64.47 -35.87
N ASP A 12 40.83 -64.26 -35.66
CA ASP A 12 41.34 -63.44 -34.56
C ASP A 12 41.02 -61.95 -34.73
N VAL A 13 41.11 -61.41 -35.95
CA VAL A 13 40.73 -60.03 -36.25
C VAL A 13 39.24 -59.78 -35.96
N ASN A 14 38.37 -60.71 -36.33
CA ASN A 14 36.93 -60.61 -36.06
C ASN A 14 36.61 -60.66 -34.56
N ARG A 15 37.32 -61.49 -33.79
CA ARG A 15 37.16 -61.55 -32.33
C ARG A 15 37.61 -60.27 -31.64
N ILE A 16 38.74 -59.70 -32.07
CA ILE A 16 39.23 -58.42 -31.56
C ILE A 16 38.24 -57.29 -31.90
N ALA A 17 37.72 -57.26 -33.13
CA ALA A 17 36.71 -56.27 -33.54
C ALA A 17 35.43 -56.36 -32.69
N LEU A 18 34.96 -57.59 -32.39
CA LEU A 18 33.80 -57.81 -31.54
C LEU A 18 34.07 -57.34 -30.10
N LEU A 19 35.25 -57.61 -29.54
CA LEU A 19 35.63 -57.16 -28.20
C LEU A 19 35.69 -55.63 -28.12
N VAL A 20 36.25 -54.97 -29.14
CA VAL A 20 36.28 -53.50 -29.22
C VAL A 20 34.87 -52.92 -29.30
N LEU A 21 33.98 -53.55 -30.07
CA LEU A 21 32.59 -53.13 -30.18
C LEU A 21 31.82 -53.30 -28.86
N VAL A 22 32.00 -54.42 -28.16
CA VAL A 22 31.38 -54.63 -26.85
C VAL A 22 31.92 -53.64 -25.82
N ALA A 23 33.23 -53.39 -25.82
CA ALA A 23 33.86 -52.43 -24.92
C ALA A 23 33.36 -51.00 -25.18
N SER A 24 33.20 -50.59 -26.44
CA SER A 24 32.70 -49.24 -26.76
C SER A 24 31.25 -49.06 -26.33
N VAL A 25 30.39 -50.05 -26.54
CA VAL A 25 29.00 -50.04 -26.06
C VAL A 25 28.95 -49.96 -24.53
N ALA A 26 29.79 -50.73 -23.83
CA ALA A 26 29.85 -50.70 -22.38
C ALA A 26 30.27 -49.32 -21.84
N ILE A 27 31.26 -48.66 -22.47
CA ILE A 27 31.70 -47.31 -22.09
C ILE A 27 30.56 -46.29 -22.31
N ILE A 28 29.86 -46.36 -23.44
CA ILE A 28 28.74 -45.46 -23.74
C ILE A 28 27.63 -45.61 -22.69
N LEU A 29 27.31 -46.84 -22.29
CA LEU A 29 26.31 -47.12 -21.26
C LEU A 29 26.72 -46.55 -19.89
N ILE A 30 27.99 -46.66 -19.51
CA ILE A 30 28.49 -46.09 -18.25
C ILE A 30 28.35 -44.56 -18.26
N ILE A 31 28.73 -43.91 -19.35
CA ILE A 31 28.63 -42.44 -19.50
C ILE A 31 27.15 -42.00 -19.42
N LEU A 32 26.24 -42.71 -20.09
CA LEU A 32 24.80 -42.43 -20.04
C LEU A 32 24.24 -42.51 -18.62
N VAL A 33 24.58 -43.55 -17.87
CA VAL A 33 24.10 -43.73 -16.49
C VAL A 33 24.65 -42.64 -15.57
N TRP A 34 25.91 -42.24 -15.73
CA TRP A 34 26.49 -41.15 -14.94
C TRP A 34 25.86 -39.80 -15.26
N ASN A 35 25.64 -39.50 -16.53
CA ASN A 35 24.97 -38.27 -16.95
C ASN A 35 23.54 -38.20 -16.40
N ASN A 36 22.76 -39.28 -16.51
CA ASN A 36 21.41 -39.33 -15.94
C ASN A 36 21.41 -39.11 -14.42
N LYS A 37 22.34 -39.73 -13.69
CA LYS A 37 22.47 -39.51 -12.24
C LYS A 37 22.81 -38.06 -11.89
N GLN A 38 23.63 -37.37 -12.69
CA GLN A 38 23.92 -35.96 -12.45
C GLN A 38 22.71 -35.07 -12.77
N ILE A 39 22.00 -35.36 -13.87
CA ILE A 39 20.79 -34.66 -14.26
C ILE A 39 19.72 -34.79 -13.17
N ASP A 40 19.49 -36.00 -12.63
CA ASP A 40 18.54 -36.22 -11.54
C ASP A 40 18.89 -35.42 -10.28
N LYS A 41 20.18 -35.34 -9.93
CA LYS A 41 20.64 -34.53 -8.79
C LYS A 41 20.41 -33.04 -9.02
N SER A 42 20.61 -32.56 -10.25
CA SER A 42 20.37 -31.15 -10.60
C SER A 42 18.87 -30.82 -10.63
N ILE A 43 18.03 -31.72 -11.16
CA ILE A 43 16.56 -31.59 -11.13
C ILE A 43 16.07 -31.54 -9.68
N ARG A 44 16.55 -32.44 -8.81
CA ARG A 44 16.18 -32.43 -7.39
C ARG A 44 16.56 -31.14 -6.68
N ARG A 45 17.75 -30.61 -6.95
CA ARG A 45 18.18 -29.30 -6.41
C ARG A 45 17.27 -28.17 -6.89
N LEU A 46 17.00 -28.10 -8.19
CA LEU A 46 16.09 -27.10 -8.76
C LEU A 46 14.67 -27.20 -8.19
N GLN A 47 14.17 -28.40 -7.91
CA GLN A 47 12.87 -28.59 -7.27
C GLN A 47 12.84 -28.06 -5.83
N VAL A 48 13.91 -28.27 -5.07
CA VAL A 48 14.05 -27.73 -3.71
C VAL A 48 14.12 -26.20 -3.75
N ASP A 49 14.96 -25.64 -4.61
CA ASP A 49 15.12 -24.18 -4.76
C ASP A 49 13.80 -23.52 -5.21
N LEU A 50 13.04 -24.17 -6.11
CA LEU A 50 11.71 -23.70 -6.54
C LEU A 50 10.69 -23.78 -5.42
N ALA A 51 10.72 -24.83 -4.60
CA ALA A 51 9.81 -24.97 -3.46
C ALA A 51 10.09 -23.90 -2.39
N GLU A 52 11.36 -23.60 -2.13
CA GLU A 52 11.80 -22.54 -1.22
C GLU A 52 11.39 -21.16 -1.75
N ASN A 53 11.65 -20.87 -3.03
CA ASN A 53 11.21 -19.62 -3.65
C ASN A 53 9.69 -19.46 -3.64
N LYS A 54 8.93 -20.53 -3.88
CA LYS A 54 7.47 -20.49 -3.78
C LYS A 54 7.01 -20.14 -2.35
N LYS A 55 7.68 -20.70 -1.33
CA LYS A 55 7.41 -20.36 0.07
C LYS A 55 7.71 -18.88 0.35
N HIS A 56 8.80 -18.34 -0.19
CA HIS A 56 9.12 -16.91 -0.07
C HIS A 56 8.07 -16.02 -0.74
N ILE A 57 7.58 -16.41 -1.93
CA ILE A 57 6.52 -15.68 -2.64
C ILE A 57 5.21 -15.69 -1.85
N ASP A 58 4.82 -16.82 -1.27
CA ASP A 58 3.58 -16.96 -0.50
C ASP A 58 3.60 -16.11 0.77
N VAL A 59 4.75 -16.11 1.47
CA VAL A 59 5.00 -15.25 2.63
C VAL A 59 4.99 -13.77 2.23
N GLN A 60 5.61 -13.39 1.11
CA GLN A 60 5.55 -12.02 0.59
C GLN A 60 4.13 -11.60 0.20
N GLY A 61 3.35 -12.49 -0.40
CA GLY A 61 1.94 -12.25 -0.72
C GLY A 61 1.11 -11.97 0.54
N THR A 62 1.37 -12.72 1.62
CA THR A 62 0.75 -12.49 2.92
C THR A 62 1.11 -11.12 3.50
N TYR A 63 2.40 -10.72 3.44
CA TYR A 63 2.83 -9.41 3.90
C TYR A 63 2.25 -8.27 3.06
N LEU A 64 2.13 -8.43 1.73
CA LEU A 64 1.48 -7.46 0.86
C LEU A 64 -0.01 -7.29 1.18
N SER A 65 -0.72 -8.39 1.48
CA SER A 65 -2.11 -8.32 1.92
C SER A 65 -2.23 -7.54 3.24
N GLN A 66 -1.39 -7.85 4.22
CA GLN A 66 -1.39 -7.13 5.50
C GLN A 66 -1.05 -5.65 5.32
N PHE A 67 -0.11 -5.33 4.42
CA PHE A 67 0.25 -3.95 4.11
C PHE A 67 -0.92 -3.20 3.47
N ASN A 68 -1.64 -3.83 2.54
CA ASN A 68 -2.83 -3.26 1.92
C ASN A 68 -3.95 -3.00 2.94
N ASP A 69 -4.19 -3.94 3.86
CA ASP A 69 -5.15 -3.77 4.94
C ASP A 69 -4.77 -2.59 5.84
N HIS A 70 -3.49 -2.47 6.19
CA HIS A 70 -2.98 -1.36 6.99
C HIS A 70 -3.13 0.00 6.27
N PHE A 71 -2.87 0.03 4.96
CA PHE A 71 -3.04 1.22 4.14
C PHE A 71 -4.52 1.66 4.07
N SER A 72 -5.44 0.70 3.94
CA SER A 72 -6.88 0.97 3.96
C SER A 72 -7.35 1.54 5.31
N LEU A 73 -6.75 1.09 6.41
CA LEU A 73 -7.00 1.59 7.76
C LEU A 73 -6.49 3.02 7.93
N LEU A 74 -5.30 3.32 7.39
CA LEU A 74 -4.74 4.67 7.38
C LEU A 74 -5.59 5.63 6.54
N ASP A 75 -6.06 5.22 5.36
CA ASP A 75 -6.94 6.02 4.51
C ASP A 75 -8.24 6.40 5.24
N ARG A 76 -8.85 5.43 5.94
CA ARG A 76 -10.04 5.70 6.78
C ARG A 76 -9.74 6.66 7.92
N LYS A 77 -8.61 6.50 8.61
CA LYS A 77 -8.20 7.41 9.68
C LYS A 77 -7.97 8.83 9.16
N LEU A 78 -7.35 8.97 7.99
CA LEU A 78 -7.13 10.27 7.35
C LEU A 78 -8.45 10.95 6.99
N LYS A 79 -9.40 10.22 6.39
CA LYS A 79 -10.75 10.74 6.12
C LYS A 79 -11.48 11.20 7.38
N ASN A 80 -11.39 10.41 8.46
CA ASN A 80 -12.00 10.79 9.73
C ASN A 80 -11.35 12.06 10.33
N ILE A 81 -10.03 12.22 10.18
CA ILE A 81 -9.32 13.44 10.60
C ILE A 81 -9.79 14.63 9.77
N GLU A 82 -9.87 14.49 8.44
CA GLU A 82 -10.34 15.54 7.54
C GLU A 82 -11.77 15.99 7.88
N GLU A 83 -12.67 15.03 8.11
CA GLU A 83 -14.04 15.32 8.54
C GLU A 83 -14.09 16.02 9.91
N THR A 84 -13.32 15.52 10.88
CA THR A 84 -13.22 16.11 12.22
C THR A 84 -12.68 17.54 12.14
N THR A 85 -11.65 17.79 11.33
CA THR A 85 -11.10 19.14 11.11
C THR A 85 -12.13 20.05 10.44
N SER A 86 -12.91 19.54 9.48
CA SER A 86 -13.99 20.30 8.85
C SER A 86 -15.06 20.71 9.86
N ILE A 87 -15.46 19.79 10.75
CA ILE A 87 -16.41 20.07 11.83
C ILE A 87 -15.85 21.11 12.80
N ILE A 88 -14.62 20.92 13.28
CA ILE A 88 -13.95 21.87 14.19
C ILE A 88 -13.88 23.27 13.57
N ASN A 89 -13.51 23.39 12.30
CA ASN A 89 -13.44 24.68 11.62
C ASN A 89 -14.81 25.36 11.58
N ARG A 90 -15.88 24.59 11.30
CA ARG A 90 -17.25 25.12 11.28
C ARG A 90 -17.69 25.58 12.67
N ASP A 91 -17.38 24.80 13.69
CA ASP A 91 -17.71 25.13 15.08
C ASP A 91 -16.94 26.38 15.53
N ILE A 92 -15.66 26.50 15.18
CA ILE A 92 -14.87 27.72 15.43
C ILE A 92 -15.48 28.93 14.74
N SER A 93 -15.86 28.81 13.46
CA SER A 93 -16.53 29.90 12.74
C SER A 93 -17.85 30.30 13.41
N SER A 94 -18.67 29.32 13.79
CA SER A 94 -19.94 29.58 14.48
C SER A 94 -19.73 30.20 15.86
N MET A 95 -18.72 29.77 16.62
CA MET A 95 -18.37 30.37 17.91
C MET A 95 -17.88 31.81 17.74
N ALA A 96 -17.05 32.08 16.73
CA ALA A 96 -16.58 33.42 16.42
C ALA A 96 -17.74 34.36 16.04
N GLU A 97 -18.68 33.89 15.23
CA GLU A 97 -19.91 34.63 14.89
C GLU A 97 -20.78 34.87 16.13
N GLY A 98 -20.98 33.86 16.97
CA GLY A 98 -21.76 33.97 18.21
C GLY A 98 -21.16 34.98 19.20
N ILE A 99 -19.84 34.90 19.44
CA ILE A 99 -19.13 35.85 20.32
C ILE A 99 -19.21 37.28 19.78
N THR A 100 -19.00 37.46 18.47
CA THR A 100 -19.05 38.79 17.83
C THR A 100 -20.46 39.37 17.93
N GLY A 101 -21.49 38.55 17.71
CA GLY A 101 -22.88 38.95 17.85
C GLY A 101 -23.25 39.31 19.30
N GLU A 102 -22.88 38.50 20.28
CA GLU A 102 -23.18 38.74 21.69
C GLU A 102 -22.49 39.99 22.23
N VAL A 103 -21.20 40.18 21.90
CA VAL A 103 -20.45 41.38 22.28
C VAL A 103 -21.02 42.63 21.62
N GLY A 104 -21.39 42.54 20.34
CA GLY A 104 -22.04 43.63 19.61
C GLY A 104 -23.38 44.04 20.23
N VAL A 105 -24.23 43.06 20.55
CA VAL A 105 -25.53 43.30 21.21
C VAL A 105 -25.35 43.89 22.61
N GLY A 106 -24.43 43.37 23.41
CA GLY A 106 -24.16 43.90 24.76
C GLY A 106 -23.71 45.36 24.75
N LYS A 107 -22.80 45.72 23.82
CA LYS A 107 -22.33 47.09 23.64
C LYS A 107 -23.43 48.03 23.14
N ALA A 108 -24.27 47.56 22.22
CA ALA A 108 -25.43 48.31 21.73
C ALA A 108 -26.45 48.59 22.82
N ILE A 109 -26.73 47.63 23.71
CA ILE A 109 -27.62 47.82 24.86
C ILE A 109 -27.05 48.87 25.82
N GLU A 110 -25.74 48.83 26.11
CA GLU A 110 -25.10 49.83 26.96
C GLU A 110 -25.19 51.24 26.36
N LEU A 111 -24.95 51.37 25.05
CA LEU A 111 -25.06 52.64 24.33
C LEU A 111 -26.51 53.16 24.30
N ALA A 112 -27.49 52.30 24.03
CA ALA A 112 -28.90 52.66 24.06
C ALA A 112 -29.35 53.17 25.45
N ARG A 113 -28.92 52.50 26.53
CA ARG A 113 -29.20 52.95 27.91
C ARG A 113 -28.58 54.30 28.24
N ARG A 114 -27.48 54.66 27.55
CA ARG A 114 -26.82 55.97 27.66
C ARG A 114 -27.45 57.04 26.75
N GLY A 115 -28.45 56.67 25.93
CA GLY A 115 -29.16 57.57 25.03
C GLY A 115 -28.54 57.74 23.65
N ALA A 116 -27.66 56.82 23.22
CA ALA A 116 -27.09 56.83 21.88
C ALA A 116 -28.16 56.61 20.80
N SER A 117 -27.96 57.21 19.62
CA SER A 117 -28.87 57.06 18.48
C SER A 117 -28.66 55.73 17.74
N VAL A 118 -29.61 55.35 16.89
CA VAL A 118 -29.53 54.14 16.05
C VAL A 118 -28.26 54.15 15.19
N ASP A 119 -27.90 55.29 14.59
CA ASP A 119 -26.71 55.43 13.75
C ASP A 119 -25.42 55.24 14.55
N GLU A 120 -25.37 55.78 15.77
CA GLU A 120 -24.22 55.69 16.68
C GLU A 120 -23.97 54.24 17.16
N ILE A 121 -25.05 53.47 17.33
CA ILE A 121 -25.00 52.04 17.66
C ILE A 121 -24.52 51.21 16.46
N LEU A 122 -24.96 51.54 15.24
CA LEU A 122 -24.57 50.84 14.02
C LEU A 122 -23.08 50.98 13.72
N GLU A 123 -22.50 52.16 13.92
CA GLU A 123 -21.06 52.40 13.71
C GLU A 123 -20.17 51.59 14.65
N THR A 124 -20.66 51.22 15.83
CA THR A 124 -19.82 50.69 16.91
C THR A 124 -20.09 49.25 17.32
N SER A 125 -21.20 48.67 16.88
CA SER A 125 -21.71 47.37 17.36
C SER A 125 -21.79 46.29 16.28
N ASN A 126 -21.50 46.62 15.00
CA ASN A 126 -21.58 45.71 13.85
C ASN A 126 -22.93 44.95 13.77
N LEU A 127 -24.01 45.64 14.09
CA LEU A 127 -25.39 45.11 14.07
C LEU A 127 -26.11 45.53 12.79
N ARG A 128 -27.20 44.84 12.46
CA ARG A 128 -28.11 45.27 11.38
C ARG A 128 -29.01 46.41 11.87
N GLN A 129 -29.46 47.25 10.94
CA GLN A 129 -30.31 48.42 11.24
C GLN A 129 -31.58 48.06 12.01
N ASP A 130 -32.25 46.98 11.62
CA ASP A 130 -33.45 46.46 12.32
C ASP A 130 -33.15 46.06 13.78
N GLN A 131 -31.99 45.47 14.03
CA GLN A 131 -31.56 45.09 15.39
C GLN A 131 -31.24 46.32 16.24
N ALA A 132 -30.54 47.32 15.67
CA ALA A 132 -30.22 48.56 16.37
C ALA A 132 -31.49 49.36 16.74
N GLU A 133 -32.46 49.46 15.83
CA GLU A 133 -33.76 50.10 16.08
C GLU A 133 -34.53 49.42 17.22
N LEU A 134 -34.56 48.08 17.24
CA LEU A 134 -35.18 47.33 18.33
C LEU A 134 -34.49 47.59 19.67
N ILE A 135 -33.15 47.58 19.70
CA ILE A 135 -32.39 47.79 20.94
C ILE A 135 -32.66 49.19 21.50
N VAL A 136 -32.66 50.23 20.66
CA VAL A 136 -33.01 51.60 21.09
C VAL A 136 -34.46 51.66 21.57
N LYS A 137 -35.39 50.99 20.89
CA LYS A 137 -36.80 50.98 21.27
C LYS A 137 -37.08 50.33 22.63
N PHE A 138 -36.36 49.26 22.99
CA PHE A 138 -36.62 48.48 24.22
C PHE A 138 -35.66 48.80 25.37
N HIS A 139 -34.47 49.32 25.07
CA HIS A 139 -33.42 49.59 26.06
C HIS A 139 -32.91 51.04 26.03
N GLY A 140 -33.47 51.88 25.16
CA GLY A 140 -33.21 53.31 25.13
C GLY A 140 -33.53 53.97 26.46
N SER A 141 -32.83 55.05 26.78
CA SER A 141 -33.17 55.87 27.94
C SER A 141 -34.53 56.53 27.69
N ASP A 142 -35.56 56.13 28.45
CA ASP A 142 -36.87 56.79 28.47
C ASP A 142 -36.67 58.26 28.85
N LYS A 143 -36.67 59.15 27.85
CA LYS A 143 -36.77 60.59 28.01
C LYS A 143 -37.98 61.09 27.25
#